data_AF-A0A7S0JG25-F1
#
_entry.id   AF-A0A7S0JG25-F1
#
_cell.length_a   1.000
_cell.length_b   1.000
_cell.length_c   1.000
_cell.angle_alpha   90.00
_cell.angle_beta   90.00
_cell.angle_gamma   90.00
#
_symmetry.space_group_name_H-M   'P 1'
#
loop_
_entity.id
_entity.type
_entity.pdbx_description
1 polymer ?
#
loop_
_entity_poly.entity_id
_entity_poly.type
_entity_poly.pdbx_seq_one_letter_code
_entity_poly.pdbx_strand_id
1 'polypeptide(L)'
;NLLLKDGMAAGSPVPHAHVHVVPRVRGVTDFAWSDLVFERLDLWAPSVEAAAARGAPMKLQIPHDDERRDRTEEEMANEAAGYRALAAKLEPSLIPRSWPEHTFFRYPIKPEQIFSSASNGCALAFVNLRPLAPGHVLVTPARVVPRLCELTREEADCLWLTVRRVQALIEAFYSASACTIGVQDGKDAGQSVPHVHVHIIPVPSLKGK
;
A
#
# COMPACT_ATOMS: atom_id res chain seq x y z
N ASN A 1 12.37 6.00 -1.29
CA ASN A 1 11.25 5.04 -1.22
C ASN A 1 11.34 4.26 0.05
N LEU A 2 10.19 3.99 0.66
CA LEU A 2 10.06 3.07 1.79
C LEU A 2 9.42 1.79 1.23
N LEU A 3 9.94 0.63 1.62
CA LEU A 3 9.37 -0.67 1.26
C LEU A 3 9.37 -1.58 2.49
N LEU A 4 8.21 -2.17 2.79
CA LEU A 4 8.05 -3.23 3.78
C LEU A 4 7.37 -4.42 3.11
N LYS A 5 7.94 -5.61 3.33
CA LYS A 5 7.37 -6.90 2.93
C LYS A 5 6.95 -7.59 4.22
N ASP A 6 5.66 -7.62 4.49
CA ASP A 6 5.14 -8.31 5.67
C ASP A 6 4.80 -9.75 5.29
N GLY A 7 5.31 -10.71 6.06
CA GLY A 7 5.12 -12.15 5.83
C GLY A 7 5.97 -12.78 4.71
N MET A 8 6.12 -14.11 4.80
CA MET A 8 6.92 -14.93 3.89
C MET A 8 6.44 -14.86 2.43
N ALA A 9 5.12 -14.79 2.19
CA ALA A 9 4.58 -14.77 0.83
C ALA A 9 4.89 -13.46 0.07
N ALA A 10 5.10 -12.34 0.76
CA ALA A 10 5.65 -11.11 0.17
C ALA A 10 7.17 -11.18 -0.10
N GLY A 11 7.83 -12.31 0.22
CA GLY A 11 9.25 -12.52 0.02
C GLY A 11 10.13 -11.97 1.15
N SER A 12 9.62 -11.86 2.37
CA SER A 12 10.42 -11.51 3.55
C SER A 12 10.89 -12.78 4.28
N PRO A 13 12.19 -13.16 4.21
CA PRO A 13 12.71 -14.34 4.92
C PRO A 13 13.04 -14.08 6.40
N VAL A 14 12.90 -12.83 6.87
CA VAL A 14 13.27 -12.42 8.22
C VAL A 14 12.02 -12.43 9.10
N PRO A 15 11.98 -13.17 10.22
CA PRO A 15 10.80 -13.28 11.09
C PRO A 15 10.64 -12.04 12.00
N HIS A 16 10.76 -10.84 11.43
CA HIS A 16 10.53 -9.56 12.10
C HIS A 16 10.16 -8.48 11.07
N ALA A 17 9.19 -7.63 11.42
CA ALA A 17 8.77 -6.50 10.60
C ALA A 17 9.91 -5.46 10.48
N HIS A 18 10.34 -5.19 9.25
CA HIS A 18 11.41 -4.22 8.98
C HIS A 18 11.11 -3.44 7.70
N VAL A 19 11.57 -2.18 7.66
CA VAL A 19 11.37 -1.27 6.53
C VAL A 19 12.71 -1.02 5.84
N HIS A 20 12.75 -1.19 4.53
CA HIS A 20 13.87 -0.78 3.68
C HIS A 20 13.67 0.67 3.25
N VAL A 21 14.67 1.52 3.51
CA VAL A 21 14.74 2.89 2.99
C VAL A 21 15.67 2.90 1.79
N VAL A 22 15.09 2.94 0.58
CA VAL A 22 15.83 2.98 -0.69
C VAL A 22 15.99 4.44 -1.12
N PRO A 23 17.20 5.03 -1.05
CA PRO A 23 17.45 6.38 -1.52
C PRO A 23 17.33 6.46 -3.04
N ARG A 24 17.00 7.66 -3.55
CA ARG A 24 16.80 7.92 -4.99
C ARG A 24 17.55 9.19 -5.34
N VAL A 25 18.39 9.12 -6.37
CA VAL A 25 19.31 10.21 -6.74
C VAL A 25 18.83 10.87 -8.03
N ARG A 26 18.60 12.19 -7.98
CA ARG A 26 18.19 12.97 -9.15
C ARG A 26 19.20 12.80 -10.29
N GLY A 27 18.70 12.58 -11.50
CA GLY A 27 19.52 12.41 -12.70
C GLY A 27 20.10 11.00 -12.88
N VAL A 28 20.03 10.12 -11.87
CA VAL A 28 20.29 8.69 -12.05
C VAL A 28 19.04 8.05 -12.63
N THR A 29 18.90 8.13 -13.95
CA THR A 29 17.77 7.55 -14.71
C THR A 29 17.97 6.09 -15.09
N ASP A 30 18.98 5.42 -14.53
CA ASP A 30 19.19 4.00 -14.75
C ASP A 30 18.13 3.20 -13.99
N PHE A 31 17.00 2.98 -14.67
CA PHE A 31 15.91 2.16 -14.19
C PHE A 31 16.36 0.73 -13.90
N ALA A 32 17.42 0.22 -14.55
CA ALA A 32 17.99 -1.07 -14.17
C ALA A 32 18.52 -1.02 -12.73
N TRP A 33 19.42 -0.09 -12.36
CA TRP A 33 19.86 -0.01 -10.96
C TRP A 33 18.74 0.34 -9.97
N SER A 34 17.75 1.14 -10.38
CA SER A 34 16.54 1.42 -9.61
C SER A 34 15.76 0.16 -9.23
N ASP A 35 15.47 -0.67 -10.23
CA ASP A 35 14.49 -1.75 -10.10
C ASP A 35 15.18 -3.06 -9.72
N LEU A 36 16.44 -3.24 -10.14
CA LEU A 36 17.37 -4.23 -9.58
C LEU A 36 17.57 -4.05 -8.08
N VAL A 37 17.39 -2.87 -7.48
CA VAL A 37 17.39 -2.77 -6.01
C VAL A 37 16.21 -3.53 -5.42
N PHE A 38 15.02 -3.43 -6.00
CA PHE A 38 13.87 -4.21 -5.54
C PHE A 38 14.06 -5.71 -5.83
N GLU A 39 14.56 -6.10 -7.01
CA GLU A 39 14.87 -7.50 -7.28
C GLU A 39 15.99 -8.06 -6.37
N ARG A 40 17.00 -7.25 -6.03
CA ARG A 40 18.04 -7.62 -5.07
C ARG A 40 17.50 -7.72 -3.65
N LEU A 41 16.54 -6.88 -3.25
CA LEU A 41 15.85 -6.99 -1.96
C LEU A 41 15.00 -8.26 -1.89
N ASP A 42 14.27 -8.62 -2.96
CA ASP A 42 13.56 -9.90 -3.09
C ASP A 42 14.50 -11.11 -2.97
N LEU A 43 15.73 -10.97 -3.47
CA LEU A 43 16.78 -11.99 -3.44
C LEU A 43 17.72 -11.89 -2.23
N TRP A 44 17.55 -10.91 -1.34
CA TRP A 44 18.40 -10.73 -0.16
C TRP A 44 17.94 -11.60 1.02
N ALA A 45 18.91 -12.11 1.79
CA ALA A 45 18.68 -12.80 3.05
C ALA A 45 19.87 -12.55 3.98
N PRO A 46 19.67 -12.49 5.31
CA PRO A 46 20.74 -12.21 6.27
C PRO A 46 21.73 -13.39 6.47
N SER A 47 21.35 -14.62 6.08
CA SER A 47 22.19 -15.80 6.18
C SER A 47 21.83 -16.85 5.12
N VAL A 48 22.65 -17.90 4.98
CA VAL A 48 22.40 -19.03 4.07
C VAL A 48 21.17 -19.83 4.50
N GLU A 49 20.96 -19.98 5.80
CA GLU A 49 19.78 -20.65 6.38
C GLU A 49 18.52 -19.85 6.08
N ALA A 50 18.56 -18.53 6.22
CA ALA A 50 17.43 -17.66 5.86
C ALA A 50 17.17 -17.66 4.34
N ALA A 51 18.21 -17.76 3.51
CA ALA A 51 18.07 -17.93 2.06
C ALA A 51 17.42 -19.28 1.70
N ALA A 52 17.81 -20.37 2.38
CA ALA A 52 17.22 -21.70 2.20
C ALA A 52 15.76 -21.77 2.68
N ALA A 53 15.43 -21.08 3.78
CA ALA A 53 14.08 -20.99 4.31
C ALA A 53 13.13 -20.10 3.48
N ARG A 54 13.66 -19.19 2.65
CA ARG A 54 12.87 -18.19 1.90
C ARG A 54 11.86 -18.78 0.92
N GLY A 55 12.09 -19.99 0.42
CA GLY A 55 11.39 -20.51 -0.75
C GLY A 55 11.67 -19.68 -2.02
N ALA A 56 10.94 -19.96 -3.10
CA ALA A 56 10.96 -19.08 -4.26
C ALA A 56 10.17 -17.79 -3.93
N PRO A 57 10.74 -16.58 -4.17
CA PRO A 57 10.01 -15.35 -3.94
C PRO A 57 8.79 -15.32 -4.88
N MET A 58 7.59 -15.23 -4.30
CA MET A 58 6.36 -15.17 -5.09
C MET A 58 6.23 -13.77 -5.69
N LYS A 59 6.80 -13.58 -6.88
CA LYS A 59 6.57 -12.35 -7.65
C LYS A 59 5.09 -12.21 -7.93
N LEU A 60 4.51 -11.12 -7.43
CA LEU A 60 3.17 -10.69 -7.80
C LEU A 60 3.16 -10.50 -9.33
N GLN A 61 2.23 -11.16 -10.02
CA GLN A 61 2.07 -10.99 -11.47
C GLN A 61 1.41 -9.64 -11.74
N ILE A 62 2.23 -8.59 -11.80
CA ILE A 62 1.84 -7.23 -12.16
C ILE A 62 1.84 -7.16 -13.70
N PRO A 63 0.70 -6.89 -14.36
CA PRO A 63 0.65 -6.68 -15.80
C PRO A 63 1.50 -5.49 -16.22
N HIS A 64 1.99 -5.48 -17.45
CA HIS A 64 2.75 -4.34 -17.95
C HIS A 64 1.85 -3.09 -18.05
N ASP A 65 2.44 -1.89 -18.00
CA ASP A 65 1.68 -0.66 -17.75
C ASP A 65 0.66 -0.31 -18.84
N ASP A 66 0.86 -0.78 -20.08
CA ASP A 66 -0.07 -0.68 -21.20
C ASP A 66 -1.22 -1.70 -21.14
N GLU A 67 -1.02 -2.86 -20.51
CA GLU A 67 -2.07 -3.86 -20.22
C GLU A 67 -2.98 -3.42 -19.06
N ARG A 68 -2.48 -2.58 -18.14
CA ARG A 68 -3.27 -2.06 -17.01
C ARG A 68 -4.24 -0.97 -17.49
N ARG A 69 -5.53 -1.12 -17.19
CA ARG A 69 -6.55 -0.07 -17.42
C ARG A 69 -7.01 0.61 -16.14
N ASP A 70 -7.54 1.81 -16.29
CA ASP A 70 -8.27 2.49 -15.24
C ASP A 70 -9.61 1.77 -14.99
N ARG A 71 -10.06 1.75 -13.73
CA ARG A 71 -11.34 1.14 -13.32
C ARG A 71 -12.49 2.12 -13.41
N THR A 72 -13.70 1.61 -13.64
CA THR A 72 -14.91 2.43 -13.60
C THR A 72 -15.21 2.87 -12.17
N GLU A 73 -16.04 3.91 -12.03
CA GLU A 73 -16.50 4.36 -10.72
C GLU A 73 -17.32 3.28 -9.99
N GLU A 74 -18.09 2.48 -10.74
CA GLU A 74 -18.86 1.35 -10.23
C GLU A 74 -17.95 0.22 -9.71
N GLU A 75 -16.91 -0.16 -10.46
CA GLU A 75 -15.91 -1.15 -10.01
C GLU A 75 -15.26 -0.73 -8.69
N MET A 76 -14.90 0.56 -8.59
CA MET A 76 -14.32 1.14 -7.37
C MET A 76 -15.31 1.21 -6.21
N ALA A 77 -16.55 1.61 -6.47
CA ALA A 77 -17.61 1.70 -5.44
C ALA A 77 -17.95 0.31 -4.87
N ASN A 78 -18.03 -0.71 -5.72
CA ASN A 78 -18.29 -2.10 -5.33
C ASN A 78 -17.14 -2.68 -4.49
N GLU A 79 -15.89 -2.45 -4.88
CA GLU A 79 -14.71 -2.87 -4.10
C GLU A 79 -14.68 -2.20 -2.72
N ALA A 80 -14.85 -0.88 -2.65
CA ALA A 80 -14.88 -0.14 -1.40
C ALA A 80 -16.07 -0.55 -0.50
N ALA A 81 -17.25 -0.82 -1.08
CA ALA A 81 -18.41 -1.33 -0.35
C ALA A 81 -18.13 -2.70 0.28
N GLY A 82 -17.43 -3.60 -0.43
CA GLY A 82 -16.97 -4.88 0.10
C GLY A 82 -16.07 -4.69 1.33
N TYR A 83 -15.08 -3.81 1.26
CA TYR A 83 -14.21 -3.51 2.40
C TYR A 83 -14.95 -2.89 3.57
N ARG A 84 -15.89 -1.95 3.34
CA ARG A 84 -16.74 -1.40 4.42
C ARG A 84 -17.57 -2.49 5.10
N ALA A 85 -18.14 -3.43 4.34
CA ALA A 85 -18.96 -4.50 4.87
C ALA A 85 -18.17 -5.50 5.75
N LEU A 86 -16.86 -5.67 5.49
CA LEU A 86 -15.96 -6.43 6.35
C LEU A 86 -15.48 -5.61 7.56
N ALA A 87 -15.10 -4.34 7.35
CA ALA A 87 -14.65 -3.44 8.40
C ALA A 87 -15.73 -3.24 9.47
N ALA A 88 -17.00 -3.09 9.08
CA ALA A 88 -18.14 -3.00 9.99
C ALA A 88 -18.33 -4.24 10.88
N LYS A 89 -17.71 -5.38 10.55
CA LYS A 89 -17.73 -6.62 11.35
C LYS A 89 -16.46 -6.79 12.20
N LEU A 90 -15.29 -6.48 11.64
CA LEU A 90 -13.99 -6.76 12.27
C LEU A 90 -13.43 -5.58 13.07
N GLU A 91 -13.59 -4.36 12.59
CA GLU A 91 -13.04 -3.14 13.18
C GLU A 91 -13.95 -1.94 12.85
N PRO A 92 -15.12 -1.81 13.52
CA PRO A 92 -16.13 -0.80 13.18
C PRO A 92 -15.62 0.63 13.31
N SER A 93 -14.57 0.85 14.11
CA SER A 93 -13.85 2.09 14.32
C SER A 93 -12.97 2.53 13.14
N LEU A 94 -13.00 1.83 11.99
CA LEU A 94 -12.53 2.33 10.69
C LEU A 94 -13.63 3.05 9.90
N ILE A 95 -14.89 2.88 10.28
CA ILE A 95 -16.05 3.49 9.60
C ILE A 95 -16.48 4.74 10.39
N PRO A 96 -16.36 5.96 9.82
CA PRO A 96 -16.82 7.17 10.47
C PRO A 96 -18.35 7.26 10.42
N ARG A 97 -18.94 8.09 11.29
CA ARG A 97 -20.39 8.39 11.25
C ARG A 97 -20.82 9.10 9.96
N SER A 98 -19.90 9.85 9.37
CA SER A 98 -20.06 10.56 8.10
C SER A 98 -18.71 10.55 7.38
N TRP A 99 -18.70 10.25 6.08
CA TRP A 99 -17.47 10.33 5.29
C TRP A 99 -17.07 11.80 5.12
N PRO A 100 -15.84 12.20 5.49
CA PRO A 100 -15.33 13.53 5.19
C PRO A 100 -15.10 13.69 3.68
N GLU A 101 -15.17 14.92 3.19
CA GLU A 101 -14.64 15.25 1.86
C GLU A 101 -13.14 14.97 1.81
N HIS A 102 -12.65 14.43 0.70
CA HIS A 102 -11.23 14.12 0.54
C HIS A 102 -10.72 14.41 -0.87
N THR A 103 -9.49 14.90 -0.95
CA THR A 103 -8.77 15.12 -2.20
C THR A 103 -7.41 14.42 -2.16
N PHE A 104 -7.13 13.65 -3.20
CA PHE A 104 -5.79 13.16 -3.45
C PHE A 104 -5.06 14.21 -4.29
N PHE A 105 -4.36 15.13 -3.63
CA PHE A 105 -3.82 16.36 -4.25
C PHE A 105 -4.94 17.23 -4.83
N ARG A 106 -5.12 17.23 -6.15
CA ARG A 106 -6.18 17.96 -6.88
C ARG A 106 -7.34 17.07 -7.33
N TYR A 107 -7.25 15.77 -7.08
CA TYR A 107 -8.23 14.79 -7.53
C TYR A 107 -9.23 14.53 -6.41
N PRO A 108 -10.52 14.94 -6.53
CA PRO A 108 -11.52 14.63 -5.53
C PRO A 108 -11.75 13.11 -5.48
N ILE A 109 -11.71 12.53 -4.29
CA ILE A 109 -12.04 11.12 -4.07
C ILE A 109 -13.51 11.06 -3.65
N LYS A 110 -14.32 10.33 -4.42
CA LYS A 110 -15.76 10.23 -4.12
C LYS A 110 -15.97 9.42 -2.82
N PRO A 111 -16.95 9.76 -1.96
CA PRO A 111 -17.24 8.99 -0.74
C PRO A 111 -17.38 7.49 -1.01
N GLU A 112 -17.96 7.12 -2.16
CA GLU A 112 -18.17 5.75 -2.63
C GLU A 112 -16.86 4.97 -2.80
N GLN A 113 -15.72 5.64 -2.99
CA GLN A 113 -14.38 5.05 -3.17
C GLN A 113 -13.61 4.91 -1.84
N ILE A 114 -14.04 5.59 -0.77
CA ILE A 114 -13.39 5.62 0.54
C ILE A 114 -13.98 4.53 1.43
N PHE A 115 -13.14 3.64 1.96
CA PHE A 115 -13.59 2.51 2.80
C PHE A 115 -13.12 2.57 4.25
N SER A 116 -12.21 3.49 4.59
CA SER A 116 -11.78 3.74 5.97
C SER A 116 -11.43 5.21 6.20
N SER A 117 -11.69 5.69 7.41
CA SER A 117 -11.20 6.98 7.91
C SER A 117 -10.73 6.83 9.36
N ALA A 118 -9.69 7.57 9.74
CA ALA A 118 -9.30 7.71 11.14
C ALA A 118 -10.44 8.37 11.94
N SER A 119 -10.56 8.07 13.24
CA SER A 119 -11.67 8.53 14.08
C SER A 119 -11.76 10.06 14.22
N ASN A 120 -10.63 10.73 14.09
CA ASN A 120 -10.45 12.19 14.05
C ASN A 120 -10.25 12.73 12.61
N GLY A 121 -10.39 11.88 11.59
CA GLY A 121 -10.35 12.26 10.18
C GLY A 121 -8.98 12.67 9.62
N CYS A 122 -7.86 12.46 10.33
CA CYS A 122 -6.52 12.89 9.83
C CYS A 122 -5.89 11.97 8.78
N ALA A 123 -6.44 10.77 8.54
CA ALA A 123 -5.99 9.85 7.50
C ALA A 123 -7.18 9.04 6.97
N LEU A 124 -7.12 8.68 5.69
CA LEU A 124 -8.19 7.96 4.97
C LEU A 124 -7.60 6.83 4.13
N ALA A 125 -8.42 5.83 3.82
CA ALA A 125 -8.08 4.79 2.85
C ALA A 125 -9.15 4.62 1.78
N PHE A 126 -8.69 4.51 0.53
CA PHE A 126 -9.53 4.44 -0.66
C PHE A 126 -8.91 3.54 -1.73
N VAL A 127 -9.74 3.15 -2.70
CA VAL A 127 -9.36 2.21 -3.76
C VAL A 127 -8.54 2.86 -4.88
N ASN A 128 -7.51 2.19 -5.40
CA ASN A 128 -6.36 2.78 -6.12
C ASN A 128 -6.59 3.31 -7.58
N LEU A 129 -7.81 3.37 -8.10
CA LEU A 129 -8.11 3.57 -9.55
C LEU A 129 -7.48 2.53 -10.51
N ARG A 130 -6.16 2.54 -10.73
CA ARG A 130 -5.42 1.69 -11.68
C ARG A 130 -4.46 0.73 -10.94
N PRO A 131 -4.99 -0.28 -10.24
CA PRO A 131 -4.23 -1.15 -9.34
C PRO A 131 -3.12 -1.94 -10.03
N LEU A 132 -2.08 -2.28 -9.26
CA LEU A 132 -1.04 -3.24 -9.67
C LEU A 132 -1.49 -4.71 -9.52
N ALA A 133 -2.42 -4.97 -8.60
CA ALA A 133 -3.04 -6.27 -8.35
C ALA A 133 -4.38 -6.08 -7.62
N PRO A 134 -5.29 -7.08 -7.62
CA PRO A 134 -6.50 -7.05 -6.80
C PRO A 134 -6.16 -6.75 -5.33
N GLY A 135 -6.94 -5.88 -4.69
CA GLY A 135 -6.69 -5.47 -3.30
C GLY A 135 -5.66 -4.36 -3.11
N HIS A 136 -5.04 -3.85 -4.18
CA HIS A 136 -4.18 -2.66 -4.08
C HIS A 136 -5.03 -1.44 -3.67
N VAL A 137 -4.79 -0.94 -2.46
CA VAL A 137 -5.42 0.26 -1.89
C VAL A 137 -4.39 1.34 -1.52
N LEU A 138 -4.87 2.56 -1.33
CA LEU A 138 -4.06 3.70 -0.88
C LEU A 138 -4.50 4.15 0.51
N VAL A 139 -3.54 4.58 1.33
CA VAL A 139 -3.77 5.33 2.58
C VAL A 139 -3.06 6.67 2.50
N THR A 140 -3.77 7.76 2.81
CA THR A 140 -3.29 9.15 2.73
C THR A 140 -3.54 9.88 4.05
N PRO A 141 -2.77 10.93 4.38
CA PRO A 141 -3.23 11.94 5.32
C PRO A 141 -4.39 12.74 4.70
N ALA A 142 -5.21 13.37 5.53
CA ALA A 142 -6.34 14.17 5.06
C ALA A 142 -5.92 15.53 4.50
N ARG A 143 -4.90 16.16 5.13
CA ARG A 143 -4.23 17.34 4.59
C ARG A 143 -3.37 16.92 3.41
N VAL A 144 -3.48 17.64 2.29
CA VAL A 144 -2.59 17.44 1.14
C VAL A 144 -1.17 17.86 1.51
N VAL A 145 -0.29 16.87 1.68
CA VAL A 145 1.14 17.06 2.00
C VAL A 145 2.00 16.35 0.96
N PRO A 146 2.84 17.05 0.17
CA PRO A 146 3.67 16.41 -0.85
C PRO A 146 4.68 15.37 -0.33
N ARG A 147 5.34 15.62 0.81
CA ARG A 147 6.44 14.78 1.32
C ARG A 147 6.22 14.23 2.73
N LEU A 148 6.76 13.04 3.00
CA LEU A 148 6.73 12.41 4.34
C LEU A 148 7.33 13.32 5.44
N CYS A 149 8.39 14.07 5.10
CA CYS A 149 9.06 14.98 6.04
C CYS A 149 8.30 16.29 6.31
N GLU A 150 7.15 16.52 5.66
CA GLU A 150 6.30 17.71 5.82
C GLU A 150 5.00 17.41 6.62
N LEU A 151 4.85 16.16 7.08
CA LEU A 151 3.79 15.73 7.99
C LEU A 151 4.05 16.28 9.40
N THR A 152 2.98 16.63 10.13
CA THR A 152 3.11 16.80 11.59
C THR A 152 3.29 15.43 12.27
N ARG A 153 3.71 15.44 13.53
CA ARG A 153 3.84 14.23 14.34
C ARG A 153 2.51 13.47 14.43
N GLU A 154 1.41 14.20 14.59
CA GLU A 154 0.04 13.69 14.71
C GLU A 154 -0.44 13.06 13.40
N GLU A 155 -0.12 13.69 12.26
CA GLU A 155 -0.44 13.15 10.94
C GLU A 155 0.38 11.89 10.62
N ALA A 156 1.66 11.85 11.00
CA ALA A 156 2.50 10.68 10.84
C ALA A 156 2.01 9.50 11.71
N ASP A 157 1.74 9.74 13.00
CA ASP A 157 1.14 8.73 13.90
C ASP A 157 -0.19 8.22 13.32
N CYS A 158 -1.06 9.13 12.87
CA CYS A 158 -2.37 8.83 12.29
C CYS A 158 -2.30 8.00 11.00
N LEU A 159 -1.38 8.36 10.10
CA LEU A 159 -1.15 7.66 8.83
C LEU A 159 -0.73 6.21 9.10
N TRP A 160 0.30 5.98 9.92
CA TRP A 160 0.83 4.64 10.17
C TRP A 160 -0.11 3.76 11.01
N LEU A 161 -0.84 4.34 11.97
CA LEU A 161 -1.91 3.61 12.68
C LEU A 161 -3.04 3.18 11.74
N THR A 162 -3.37 4.00 10.74
CA THR A 162 -4.37 3.68 9.73
C THR A 162 -3.86 2.61 8.77
N VAL A 163 -2.61 2.73 8.28
CA VAL A 163 -1.94 1.70 7.45
C VAL A 163 -1.98 0.32 8.11
N ARG A 164 -1.61 0.21 9.39
CA ARG A 164 -1.64 -1.06 10.14
C ARG A 164 -3.03 -1.70 10.15
N ARG A 165 -4.08 -0.90 10.37
CA ARG A 165 -5.47 -1.40 10.47
C ARG A 165 -6.05 -1.74 9.09
N VAL A 166 -5.71 -0.97 8.06
CA VAL A 166 -6.09 -1.23 6.67
C VAL A 166 -5.39 -2.48 6.14
N GLN A 167 -4.10 -2.69 6.42
CA GLN A 167 -3.39 -3.91 6.06
C GLN A 167 -4.13 -5.16 6.58
N ALA A 168 -4.42 -5.21 7.88
CA ALA A 168 -5.12 -6.34 8.49
C ALA A 168 -6.52 -6.57 7.89
N LEU A 169 -7.25 -5.49 7.55
CA LEU A 169 -8.55 -5.58 6.88
C LEU A 169 -8.44 -6.19 5.47
N ILE A 170 -7.45 -5.75 4.70
CA ILE A 170 -7.23 -6.19 3.31
C ILE A 170 -6.70 -7.64 3.29
N GLU A 171 -5.82 -8.02 4.22
CA GLU A 171 -5.38 -9.41 4.39
C GLU A 171 -6.57 -10.33 4.71
N ALA A 172 -7.44 -9.93 5.64
CA ALA A 172 -8.66 -10.66 5.98
C ALA A 172 -9.63 -10.76 4.79
N PHE A 173 -9.77 -9.70 3.97
CA PHE A 173 -10.66 -9.71 2.81
C PHE A 173 -10.19 -10.67 1.71
N TYR A 174 -8.88 -10.66 1.40
CA TYR A 174 -8.30 -11.48 0.33
C TYR A 174 -7.83 -12.86 0.80
N SER A 175 -7.99 -13.21 2.08
CA SER A 175 -7.37 -14.39 2.70
C SER A 175 -5.86 -14.46 2.43
N ALA A 176 -5.22 -13.29 2.38
CA ALA A 176 -3.78 -13.13 2.18
C ALA A 176 -3.04 -13.35 3.50
N SER A 177 -1.82 -13.86 3.42
CA SER A 177 -0.93 -14.10 4.57
C SER A 177 0.27 -13.14 4.60
N ALA A 178 0.24 -12.11 3.75
CA ALA A 178 1.34 -11.20 3.51
C ALA A 178 0.87 -9.96 2.73
N CYS A 179 1.59 -8.84 2.91
CA CYS A 179 1.41 -7.61 2.12
C CYS A 179 2.76 -7.03 1.67
N THR A 180 2.75 -6.38 0.51
CA THR A 180 3.76 -5.39 0.15
C THR A 180 3.23 -4.01 0.49
N ILE A 181 3.97 -3.25 1.30
CA ILE A 181 3.65 -1.86 1.68
C ILE A 181 4.75 -0.94 1.13
N GLY A 182 4.36 0.07 0.35
CA GLY A 182 5.30 0.94 -0.36
C GLY A 182 4.98 2.42 -0.27
N VAL A 183 6.01 3.27 -0.19
CA VAL A 183 5.89 4.73 -0.34
C VAL A 183 6.92 5.24 -1.33
N GLN A 184 6.43 5.92 -2.37
CA GLN A 184 7.24 6.69 -3.32
C GLN A 184 7.17 8.16 -2.90
N ASP A 185 8.21 8.62 -2.21
CA ASP A 185 8.24 9.94 -1.56
C ASP A 185 9.05 10.95 -2.39
N GLY A 186 8.36 11.81 -3.15
CA GLY A 186 8.96 12.79 -4.06
C GLY A 186 9.04 12.33 -5.52
N LYS A 187 9.04 13.31 -6.45
CA LYS A 187 9.07 13.08 -7.91
C LYS A 187 10.21 12.16 -8.36
N ASP A 188 11.43 12.43 -7.90
CA ASP A 188 12.64 11.65 -8.24
C ASP A 188 12.59 10.20 -7.68
N ALA A 189 11.57 9.89 -6.87
CA ALA A 189 11.30 8.59 -6.25
C ALA A 189 10.18 7.78 -6.95
N GLY A 190 9.55 8.35 -7.98
CA GLY A 190 8.43 7.75 -8.73
C GLY A 190 7.06 8.36 -8.41
N GLN A 191 6.97 9.24 -7.40
CA GLN A 191 5.71 9.80 -6.94
C GLN A 191 4.96 10.54 -8.06
N SER A 192 3.87 9.94 -8.55
CA SER A 192 3.06 10.44 -9.66
C SER A 192 2.09 11.55 -9.23
N VAL A 193 1.56 11.46 -8.00
CA VAL A 193 0.68 12.47 -7.39
C VAL A 193 1.40 13.09 -6.19
N PRO A 194 1.61 14.42 -6.15
CA PRO A 194 2.38 15.11 -5.10
C PRO A 194 1.56 15.27 -3.81
N HIS A 195 1.22 14.13 -3.22
CA HIS A 195 0.60 13.94 -1.92
C HIS A 195 1.17 12.62 -1.36
N VAL A 196 1.58 12.56 -0.10
CA VAL A 196 1.98 11.32 0.58
C VAL A 196 0.85 10.30 0.44
N HIS A 197 1.19 9.13 -0.08
CA HIS A 197 0.30 7.97 -0.13
C HIS A 197 1.09 6.71 0.14
N VAL A 198 0.51 5.83 0.95
CA VAL A 198 1.03 4.50 1.24
C VAL A 198 0.25 3.50 0.41
N HIS A 199 0.95 2.77 -0.45
CA HIS A 199 0.39 1.64 -1.18
C HIS A 199 0.35 0.43 -0.25
N ILE A 200 -0.78 -0.26 -0.19
CA ILE A 200 -0.91 -1.57 0.47
C ILE A 200 -1.40 -2.55 -0.59
N ILE A 201 -0.64 -3.62 -0.80
CA ILE A 201 -0.89 -4.60 -1.87
C ILE A 201 -0.84 -6.00 -1.24
N PRO A 202 -1.98 -6.71 -1.11
CA PRO A 202 -2.00 -8.05 -0.56
C PRO A 202 -1.32 -9.04 -1.51
N VAL A 203 -0.66 -10.02 -0.93
CA VAL A 203 -0.01 -11.10 -1.67
C VAL A 203 -0.79 -12.40 -1.37
N PRO A 204 -1.49 -12.99 -2.37
CA PRO A 204 -2.34 -14.15 -2.15
C PRO A 204 -1.58 -15.33 -1.51
N SER A 205 -2.24 -16.03 -0.58
CA SER A 205 -1.70 -17.28 -0.04
C SER A 205 -1.75 -18.39 -1.12
N LEU A 206 -0.64 -19.11 -1.31
CA LEU A 206 -0.58 -20.27 -2.21
C LEU A 206 -1.46 -21.45 -1.75
N LYS A 207 -1.95 -21.44 -0.50
CA LYS A 207 -2.83 -22.48 0.05
C LYS A 207 -4.30 -22.19 -0.31
N GLY A 208 -4.66 -22.31 -1.59
CA GLY A 208 -6.01 -21.95 -2.05
C GLY A 208 -6.32 -22.16 -3.54
N LYS A 209 -5.70 -23.16 -4.19
CA LYS A 209 -6.14 -23.71 -5.49
C LYS A 209 -6.22 -25.23 -5.41
#